data_AF-A0A1W2A8Y8-F1
#
_entry.id   AF-A0A1W2A8Y8-F1
#
_cell.length_a   1.000
_cell.length_b   1.000
_cell.length_c   1.000
_cell.angle_alpha   90.00
_cell.angle_beta   90.00
_cell.angle_gamma   90.00
#
_symmetry.space_group_name_H-M   'P 1'
#
loop_
_entity.id
_entity.type
_entity.pdbx_description
1 polymer ?
#
loop_
_entity_poly.entity_id
_entity_poly.type
_entity_poly.pdbx_seq_one_letter_code
_entity_poly.pdbx_strand_id
1 'polypeptide(L)'
;MRRNIYALIFTFASLTSWAQNYDGLLYGNVRPSDTNSTALYKTLETCDQNVPIPDDLTNGAYLGGNSGNRVAVDVSVDEGTTMTIHEIKVSLAKNGAVTFADFKFHTDAEGLPGEQLFEVTDTDIIAEDTLTYINVELGHLRTFTIRLNTPVILDGSEYSKYWMEVVSDARAWGANPYAEEAIGHGLAMSGTNFEWFELIGIESLYELHATCEDGSTGGNCSQANISNGFEDGYSFAGINSYIIADDFIVEEGTTFNAQKVKLNVLTTLESIGNVTLNIRSDNAGIPGDVIHTVADIVPASEVEVGIAFEMFTVFEVTLDLPSPIVLNAGTYWLQPLSDVNSSDWEVTSEGTIGGSARISDNGGAWQAIGYDTVFEISGECGSLGIDDIAKSDFNYYPNPVKNTLTINAEKNIKSVEIYNMAGQTVLNQKLNSNNSTFNISSLSAGIYIVKAVLENGQVETFKVIKK
;
A
#
# COMPACT_ATOMS: atom_id res chain seq x y z
N MET A 1 18.76 38.29 34.52
CA MET A 1 19.07 37.31 35.58
C MET A 1 18.98 35.93 34.93
N ARG A 2 20.16 35.33 34.64
CA ARG A 2 20.44 33.92 34.24
C ARG A 2 19.72 33.33 32.99
N ARG A 3 20.31 32.53 32.10
CA ARG A 3 21.67 32.02 31.75
C ARG A 3 21.46 31.11 30.50
N ASN A 4 22.08 31.37 29.34
CA ASN A 4 23.29 30.72 28.75
C ASN A 4 23.19 29.21 28.46
N ILE A 5 23.18 28.79 27.18
CA ILE A 5 24.31 28.43 26.25
C ILE A 5 24.74 26.97 26.37
N TYR A 6 24.72 26.24 25.24
CA TYR A 6 25.83 25.39 24.78
C TYR A 6 26.01 25.54 23.26
N ALA A 7 26.88 26.47 22.89
CA ALA A 7 27.82 26.28 21.80
C ALA A 7 29.12 25.77 22.46
N LEU A 8 29.78 24.78 21.87
CA LEU A 8 31.18 24.48 22.20
C LEU A 8 31.98 24.24 20.93
N ILE A 9 33.04 25.02 20.85
CA ILE A 9 33.99 25.27 19.78
C ILE A 9 35.16 24.30 19.92
N PHE A 10 35.79 23.91 18.80
CA PHE A 10 37.25 23.77 18.77
C PHE A 10 37.86 24.48 17.56
N THR A 11 38.89 25.26 17.87
CA THR A 11 39.65 26.18 17.01
C THR A 11 41.02 25.63 16.62
N PHE A 12 41.35 25.86 15.34
CA PHE A 12 42.63 26.25 14.73
C PHE A 12 43.79 25.26 14.44
N ALA A 13 44.32 25.49 13.22
CA ALA A 13 45.55 25.04 12.55
C ALA A 13 45.43 23.69 11.81
N SER A 14 45.62 23.56 10.50
CA SER A 14 46.42 24.37 9.56
C SER A 14 46.13 24.01 8.09
N LEU A 15 46.07 25.06 7.26
CA LEU A 15 46.57 25.11 5.87
C LEU A 15 45.92 24.22 4.79
N THR A 16 45.27 24.96 3.88
CA THR A 16 45.07 24.74 2.43
C THR A 16 43.76 24.09 1.95
N SER A 17 42.99 24.94 1.25
CA SER A 17 41.99 24.67 0.20
C SER A 17 40.69 23.94 0.53
N TRP A 18 39.75 24.54 1.28
CA TRP A 18 38.32 24.16 1.26
C TRP A 18 37.41 25.37 1.57
N ALA A 19 37.43 26.38 0.70
CA ALA A 19 36.49 27.50 0.74
C ALA A 19 36.06 27.87 -0.69
N GLN A 20 35.52 26.89 -1.43
CA GLN A 20 34.67 27.08 -2.60
C GLN A 20 33.68 25.91 -2.63
N ASN A 21 32.40 26.20 -2.86
CA ASN A 21 31.28 25.29 -3.17
C ASN A 21 30.42 24.72 -2.02
N TYR A 22 29.86 25.59 -1.17
CA TYR A 22 28.51 25.34 -0.63
C TYR A 22 27.40 26.03 -1.48
N ASP A 23 27.78 26.81 -2.49
CA ASP A 23 26.88 27.64 -3.33
C ASP A 23 26.40 26.91 -4.61
N GLY A 24 26.68 25.60 -4.74
CA GLY A 24 26.36 24.80 -5.92
C GLY A 24 25.28 23.74 -5.71
N LEU A 25 24.64 23.71 -4.53
CA LEU A 25 23.77 22.60 -4.11
C LEU A 25 22.28 22.96 -4.08
N LEU A 26 21.91 24.25 -4.04
CA LEU A 26 20.52 24.74 -4.06
C LEU A 26 20.47 26.03 -4.89
N TYR A 27 19.48 26.18 -5.76
CA TYR A 27 19.29 27.39 -6.58
C TYR A 27 18.04 28.15 -6.14
N GLY A 28 18.17 29.46 -5.90
CA GLY A 28 17.17 30.28 -5.20
C GLY A 28 15.93 30.79 -5.99
N ASN A 29 15.09 31.53 -5.26
CA ASN A 29 13.69 31.92 -5.51
C ASN A 29 13.24 32.20 -6.95
N VAL A 30 12.12 31.57 -7.35
CA VAL A 30 11.35 31.89 -8.56
C VAL A 30 9.87 32.11 -8.20
N ARG A 31 9.28 33.22 -8.67
CA ARG A 31 7.84 33.51 -8.52
C ARG A 31 7.05 32.95 -9.71
N PRO A 32 6.05 32.09 -9.51
CA PRO A 32 5.08 31.80 -10.56
C PRO A 32 4.05 32.94 -10.69
N SER A 33 3.44 33.02 -11.87
CA SER A 33 2.34 33.94 -12.16
C SER A 33 1.02 33.35 -11.67
N ASP A 34 0.39 34.02 -10.70
CA ASP A 34 -0.99 33.92 -10.20
C ASP A 34 -1.85 32.77 -10.74
N THR A 35 -1.89 31.64 -10.02
CA THR A 35 -3.06 30.75 -9.95
C THR A 35 -3.27 30.29 -8.52
N ASN A 36 -4.42 30.65 -7.93
CA ASN A 36 -4.90 30.10 -6.66
C ASN A 36 -5.09 28.58 -6.79
N SER A 37 -4.34 27.79 -6.04
CA SER A 37 -4.82 26.49 -5.56
C SER A 37 -4.13 26.12 -4.25
N THR A 38 -4.90 26.06 -3.17
CA THR A 38 -4.54 25.46 -1.90
C THR A 38 -3.90 24.08 -2.10
N ALA A 39 -2.65 23.90 -1.64
CA ALA A 39 -1.97 22.63 -1.57
C ALA A 39 -2.78 21.67 -0.69
N LEU A 40 -3.46 20.73 -1.34
CA LEU A 40 -4.11 19.59 -0.71
C LEU A 40 -3.23 18.37 -0.99
N TYR A 41 -2.62 17.81 0.05
CA TYR A 41 -2.16 16.42 0.02
C TYR A 41 -3.43 15.57 -0.08
N LYS A 42 -3.83 15.18 -1.31
CA LYS A 42 -5.00 14.34 -1.53
C LYS A 42 -4.68 13.24 -2.53
N THR A 43 -4.91 12.03 -2.05
CA THR A 43 -4.68 10.71 -2.62
C THR A 43 -5.31 10.55 -4.02
N LEU A 44 -4.47 10.22 -5.00
CA LEU A 44 -4.86 9.57 -6.25
C LEU A 44 -4.66 8.06 -6.01
N GLU A 45 -5.74 7.28 -5.93
CA GLU A 45 -5.76 5.82 -5.67
C GLU A 45 -4.90 5.33 -4.45
N THR A 46 -5.10 4.08 -4.02
CA THR A 46 -4.71 3.64 -2.66
C THR A 46 -3.21 3.39 -2.45
N CYS A 47 -2.34 3.74 -3.42
CA CYS A 47 -0.88 3.53 -3.31
C CYS A 47 0.01 4.54 -4.06
N ASP A 48 -0.54 5.59 -4.66
CA ASP A 48 0.30 6.61 -5.31
C ASP A 48 1.07 7.42 -4.26
N GLN A 49 2.28 7.83 -4.62
CA GLN A 49 3.08 8.75 -3.81
C GLN A 49 3.36 10.01 -4.61
N ASN A 50 3.12 11.18 -4.01
CA ASN A 50 3.25 12.45 -4.71
C ASN A 50 3.79 13.54 -3.79
N VAL A 51 4.79 14.26 -4.27
CA VAL A 51 5.31 15.48 -3.65
C VAL A 51 4.80 16.67 -4.48
N PRO A 52 3.80 17.41 -3.99
CA PRO A 52 3.13 18.43 -4.78
C PRO A 52 4.07 19.59 -5.11
N ILE A 53 3.82 20.21 -6.26
CA ILE A 53 4.52 21.41 -6.71
C ILE A 53 4.11 22.58 -5.79
N PRO A 54 5.04 23.24 -5.08
CA PRO A 54 4.72 24.37 -4.22
C PRO A 54 4.36 25.61 -5.03
N ASP A 55 3.61 26.52 -4.39
CA ASP A 55 3.26 27.84 -4.94
C ASP A 55 4.49 28.73 -5.20
N ASP A 56 5.64 28.39 -4.63
CA ASP A 56 6.93 29.01 -4.88
C ASP A 56 8.03 27.94 -5.03
N LEU A 57 8.34 27.65 -6.28
CA LEU A 57 9.47 26.81 -6.66
C LEU A 57 10.78 27.55 -6.37
N THR A 58 11.30 27.36 -5.16
CA THR A 58 12.49 28.09 -4.69
C THR A 58 13.75 27.25 -4.52
N ASN A 59 13.67 25.90 -4.62
CA ASN A 59 14.81 24.99 -4.43
C ASN A 59 14.80 23.78 -5.39
N GLY A 60 15.94 23.11 -5.50
CA GLY A 60 16.12 21.90 -6.31
C GLY A 60 17.52 21.32 -6.13
N ALA A 61 17.67 20.02 -6.41
CA ALA A 61 18.94 19.31 -6.27
C ALA A 61 19.66 19.18 -7.61
N TYR A 62 20.95 19.48 -7.61
CA TYR A 62 21.76 19.45 -8.82
C TYR A 62 22.19 18.02 -9.15
N LEU A 63 21.67 17.46 -10.25
CA LEU A 63 22.07 16.17 -10.83
C LEU A 63 23.38 16.30 -11.60
N GLY A 64 23.61 17.42 -12.29
CA GLY A 64 24.82 17.62 -13.10
C GLY A 64 24.93 16.77 -14.38
N GLY A 65 23.83 16.14 -14.82
CA GLY A 65 23.77 15.24 -15.97
C GLY A 65 24.25 13.81 -15.67
N ASN A 66 24.47 13.00 -16.70
CA ASN A 66 24.75 11.55 -16.61
C ASN A 66 26.07 11.15 -15.89
N SER A 67 26.80 12.12 -15.35
CA SER A 67 28.06 11.90 -14.61
C SER A 67 28.21 12.86 -13.42
N GLY A 68 27.11 13.49 -12.98
CA GLY A 68 27.13 14.46 -11.90
C GLY A 68 26.83 13.82 -10.54
N ASN A 69 26.05 14.52 -9.72
CA ASN A 69 25.62 14.01 -8.44
C ASN A 69 24.44 13.04 -8.62
N ARG A 70 24.31 12.14 -7.66
CA ARG A 70 23.19 11.21 -7.55
C ARG A 70 22.21 11.78 -6.56
N VAL A 71 20.94 11.70 -6.89
CA VAL A 71 19.86 12.27 -6.09
C VAL A 71 18.75 11.23 -6.02
N ALA A 72 18.32 10.91 -4.80
CA ALA A 72 17.35 9.87 -4.55
C ALA A 72 16.30 10.32 -3.52
N VAL A 73 15.07 9.92 -3.75
CA VAL A 73 13.92 10.10 -2.85
C VAL A 73 13.57 8.76 -2.23
N ASP A 74 13.03 8.72 -1.02
CA ASP A 74 12.49 7.48 -0.48
C ASP A 74 11.08 7.20 -1.01
N VAL A 75 10.81 5.91 -1.17
CA VAL A 75 9.55 5.33 -1.61
C VAL A 75 9.13 4.36 -0.52
N SER A 76 8.04 4.70 0.15
CA SER A 76 7.51 3.86 1.23
C SER A 76 6.67 2.71 0.65
N VAL A 77 6.80 1.51 1.19
CA VAL A 77 5.98 0.36 0.79
C VAL A 77 5.47 -0.28 2.06
N ASP A 78 4.16 -0.46 2.17
CA ASP A 78 3.55 -1.01 3.37
C ASP A 78 3.99 -2.45 3.59
N GLU A 79 4.28 -2.80 4.85
CA GLU A 79 4.77 -4.13 5.21
C GLU A 79 3.79 -5.23 4.75
N GLY A 80 4.30 -6.24 4.03
CA GLY A 80 3.49 -7.34 3.51
C GLY A 80 2.72 -7.03 2.21
N THR A 81 2.88 -5.83 1.65
CA THR A 81 2.30 -5.43 0.36
C THR A 81 3.33 -5.49 -0.76
N THR A 82 2.89 -5.55 -2.00
CA THR A 82 3.70 -5.42 -3.21
C THR A 82 3.25 -4.18 -3.97
N MET A 83 4.08 -3.16 -4.07
CA MET A 83 3.82 -1.97 -4.87
C MET A 83 4.30 -2.19 -6.31
N THR A 84 3.39 -2.09 -7.28
CA THR A 84 3.70 -2.14 -8.71
C THR A 84 3.55 -0.75 -9.33
N ILE A 85 4.67 -0.11 -9.64
CA ILE A 85 4.73 1.22 -10.26
C ILE A 85 4.65 1.08 -11.79
N HIS A 86 3.72 1.78 -12.41
CA HIS A 86 3.49 1.75 -13.87
C HIS A 86 3.98 3.00 -14.59
N GLU A 87 3.89 4.15 -13.91
CA GLU A 87 4.25 5.46 -14.43
C GLU A 87 4.90 6.30 -13.32
N ILE A 88 5.89 7.08 -13.71
CA ILE A 88 6.60 8.00 -12.80
C ILE A 88 6.59 9.38 -13.44
N LYS A 89 6.20 10.41 -12.69
CA LYS A 89 6.40 11.80 -13.08
C LYS A 89 7.52 12.42 -12.26
N VAL A 90 8.42 13.14 -12.92
CA VAL A 90 9.53 13.85 -12.26
C VAL A 90 9.68 15.26 -12.84
N SER A 91 9.99 16.22 -11.98
CA SER A 91 10.23 17.61 -12.42
C SER A 91 11.72 17.87 -12.65
N LEU A 92 12.15 17.91 -13.90
CA LEU A 92 13.56 18.04 -14.28
C LEU A 92 13.86 19.36 -14.99
N ALA A 93 15.04 19.91 -14.75
CA ALA A 93 15.52 21.15 -15.37
C ALA A 93 16.72 20.89 -16.28
N LYS A 94 16.60 21.35 -17.52
CA LYS A 94 17.68 21.33 -18.52
C LYS A 94 17.49 22.47 -19.52
N ASN A 95 18.58 23.15 -19.88
CA ASN A 95 18.58 24.04 -21.03
C ASN A 95 18.62 23.20 -22.32
N GLY A 96 17.49 23.11 -23.03
CA GLY A 96 17.27 22.20 -24.16
C GLY A 96 16.38 21.02 -23.80
N ALA A 97 16.27 20.01 -24.67
CA ALA A 97 15.43 18.83 -24.40
C ALA A 97 16.11 17.87 -23.41
N VAL A 98 15.35 17.38 -22.42
CA VAL A 98 15.72 16.17 -21.65
C VAL A 98 15.48 14.98 -22.56
N THR A 99 16.47 14.11 -22.72
CA THR A 99 16.41 13.03 -23.74
C THR A 99 16.11 11.65 -23.14
N PHE A 100 16.31 11.49 -21.83
CA PHE A 100 15.93 10.28 -21.11
C PHE A 100 15.76 10.58 -19.61
N ALA A 101 15.01 9.72 -18.93
CA ALA A 101 14.88 9.71 -17.48
C ALA A 101 14.68 8.24 -17.04
N ASP A 102 15.75 7.67 -16.51
CA ASP A 102 15.84 6.32 -15.99
C ASP A 102 15.93 6.34 -14.46
N PHE A 103 15.85 5.17 -13.83
CA PHE A 103 15.79 5.07 -12.38
C PHE A 103 16.68 3.95 -11.83
N LYS A 104 17.20 4.14 -10.62
CA LYS A 104 17.85 3.08 -9.84
C LYS A 104 17.18 2.96 -8.48
N PHE A 105 16.94 1.73 -8.05
CA PHE A 105 16.37 1.45 -6.74
C PHE A 105 17.44 0.90 -5.82
N HIS A 106 17.47 1.41 -4.59
CA HIS A 106 18.41 1.01 -3.54
C HIS A 106 17.66 0.56 -2.29
N THR A 107 18.29 -0.26 -1.46
CA THR A 107 17.80 -0.55 -0.11
C THR A 107 17.84 0.69 0.76
N ASP A 108 17.09 0.70 1.86
CA ASP A 108 17.35 1.65 2.96
C ASP A 108 18.55 1.20 3.82
N ALA A 109 19.42 2.14 4.18
CA ALA A 109 20.55 1.95 5.07
C ALA A 109 20.57 3.07 6.13
N GLU A 110 19.79 2.86 7.20
CA GLU A 110 19.64 3.83 8.31
C GLU A 110 19.12 5.20 7.85
N GLY A 111 18.12 5.21 6.97
CA GLY A 111 17.50 6.44 6.47
C GLY A 111 18.27 7.13 5.32
N LEU A 112 19.14 6.39 4.64
CA LEU A 112 19.87 6.82 3.45
C LEU A 112 19.92 5.69 2.40
N PRO A 113 20.14 5.98 1.11
CA PRO A 113 20.27 4.93 0.10
C PRO A 113 21.47 3.99 0.37
N GLY A 114 21.19 2.68 0.36
CA GLY A 114 22.12 1.60 0.61
C GLY A 114 22.63 0.89 -0.65
N GLU A 115 22.48 -0.43 -0.70
CA GLU A 115 22.89 -1.26 -1.83
C GLU A 115 21.94 -1.06 -3.02
N GLN A 116 22.51 -0.94 -4.24
CA GLN A 116 21.71 -0.88 -5.46
C GLN A 116 21.07 -2.25 -5.75
N LEU A 117 19.75 -2.29 -5.78
CA LEU A 117 18.97 -3.50 -6.06
C LEU A 117 18.87 -3.75 -7.58
N PHE A 118 18.38 -2.77 -8.32
CA PHE A 118 18.19 -2.86 -9.77
C PHE A 118 18.13 -1.48 -10.43
N GLU A 119 18.20 -1.47 -11.77
CA GLU A 119 18.17 -0.28 -12.61
C GLU A 119 17.11 -0.45 -13.70
N VAL A 120 16.36 0.63 -13.95
CA VAL A 120 15.23 0.71 -14.87
C VAL A 120 15.61 1.63 -16.02
N THR A 121 15.90 1.02 -17.18
CA THR A 121 16.33 1.72 -18.41
C THR A 121 15.34 1.57 -19.56
N ASP A 122 14.28 0.78 -19.37
CA ASP A 122 13.21 0.58 -20.36
C ASP A 122 12.08 1.59 -20.12
N THR A 123 12.41 2.86 -20.31
CA THR A 123 11.56 4.02 -20.03
C THR A 123 11.23 4.81 -21.29
N ASP A 124 10.04 5.40 -21.34
CA ASP A 124 9.63 6.31 -22.40
C ASP A 124 9.10 7.63 -21.81
N ILE A 125 9.67 8.76 -22.24
CA ILE A 125 9.10 10.09 -21.95
C ILE A 125 7.86 10.25 -22.86
N ILE A 126 6.66 10.24 -22.27
CA ILE A 126 5.39 10.29 -23.01
C ILE A 126 4.66 11.63 -22.94
N ALA A 127 4.99 12.48 -21.96
CA ALA A 127 4.49 13.84 -21.86
C ALA A 127 5.52 14.77 -21.20
N GLU A 128 5.44 16.06 -21.54
CA GLU A 128 6.28 17.14 -21.01
C GLU A 128 5.41 18.38 -20.79
N ASP A 129 5.34 18.86 -19.55
CA ASP A 129 4.63 20.06 -19.15
C ASP A 129 5.59 21.11 -18.60
N THR A 130 5.58 22.31 -19.19
CA THR A 130 6.46 23.40 -18.75
C THR A 130 5.90 24.12 -17.54
N LEU A 131 6.65 24.08 -16.44
CA LEU A 131 6.29 24.76 -15.20
C LEU A 131 6.78 26.21 -15.22
N THR A 132 8.11 26.41 -15.22
CA THR A 132 8.69 27.76 -15.12
C THR A 132 10.11 27.83 -15.69
N TYR A 133 10.57 29.04 -15.98
CA TYR A 133 11.97 29.29 -16.31
C TYR A 133 12.78 29.53 -15.04
N ILE A 134 13.91 28.82 -14.91
CA ILE A 134 14.83 29.02 -13.79
C ILE A 134 15.88 30.07 -14.17
N ASN A 135 16.81 29.74 -15.05
CA ASN A 135 17.89 30.62 -15.49
C ASN A 135 18.52 30.12 -16.81
N VAL A 136 19.51 30.86 -17.33
CA VAL A 136 20.15 30.54 -18.63
C VAL A 136 20.94 29.23 -18.62
N GLU A 137 21.32 28.74 -17.44
CA GLU A 137 22.11 27.53 -17.27
C GLU A 137 21.23 26.28 -17.14
N LEU A 138 20.14 26.36 -16.37
CA LEU A 138 19.21 25.28 -16.09
C LEU A 138 18.01 25.24 -17.05
N GLY A 139 17.72 26.32 -17.76
CA GLY A 139 16.58 26.42 -18.67
C GLY A 139 15.23 26.40 -17.94
N HIS A 140 14.28 25.66 -18.50
CA HIS A 140 12.96 25.47 -17.89
C HIS A 140 12.92 24.24 -17.00
N LEU A 141 12.26 24.38 -15.85
CA LEU A 141 11.75 23.26 -15.10
C LEU A 141 10.48 22.74 -15.78
N ARG A 142 10.44 21.44 -16.00
CA ARG A 142 9.33 20.75 -16.64
C ARG A 142 9.01 19.48 -15.89
N THR A 143 7.73 19.14 -15.83
CA THR A 143 7.27 17.83 -15.39
C THR A 143 7.30 16.90 -16.59
N PHE A 144 7.97 15.76 -16.44
CA PHE A 144 8.02 14.71 -17.46
C PHE A 144 7.21 13.53 -16.95
N THR A 145 6.30 13.02 -17.77
CA THR A 145 5.59 11.76 -17.51
C THR A 145 6.34 10.63 -18.17
N ILE A 146 6.82 9.68 -17.37
CA ILE A 146 7.67 8.57 -17.77
C ILE A 146 6.89 7.27 -17.67
N ARG A 147 6.63 6.64 -18.81
CA ARG A 147 6.07 5.29 -18.84
C ARG A 147 7.17 4.27 -18.58
N LEU A 148 6.88 3.31 -17.72
CA LEU A 148 7.71 2.13 -17.52
C LEU A 148 7.20 1.01 -18.44
N ASN A 149 7.99 0.60 -19.44
CA ASN A 149 7.59 -0.47 -20.37
C ASN A 149 7.54 -1.83 -19.67
N THR A 150 8.34 -1.99 -18.62
CA THR A 150 8.22 -3.05 -17.62
C THR A 150 7.93 -2.38 -16.27
N PRO A 151 6.79 -2.66 -15.61
CA PRO A 151 6.49 -2.11 -14.30
C PRO A 151 7.58 -2.43 -13.27
N VAL A 152 7.79 -1.52 -12.33
CA VAL A 152 8.68 -1.75 -11.19
C VAL A 152 7.87 -2.38 -10.06
N ILE A 153 8.38 -3.48 -9.51
CA ILE A 153 7.72 -4.21 -8.42
C ILE A 153 8.60 -4.08 -7.18
N LEU A 154 8.04 -3.51 -6.11
CA LEU A 154 8.68 -3.34 -4.81
C LEU A 154 7.95 -4.19 -3.77
N ASP A 155 8.68 -5.01 -3.02
CA ASP A 155 8.13 -5.93 -2.03
C ASP A 155 8.27 -5.36 -0.62
N GLY A 156 7.16 -4.94 -0.03
CA GLY A 156 7.06 -4.44 1.35
C GLY A 156 7.35 -5.49 2.40
N SER A 157 7.32 -6.79 2.07
CA SER A 157 7.77 -7.86 2.95
C SER A 157 9.29 -8.00 3.01
N GLU A 158 10.01 -7.53 1.99
CA GLU A 158 11.48 -7.51 1.96
C GLU A 158 12.02 -6.20 2.57
N TYR A 159 11.46 -5.06 2.15
CA TYR A 159 11.83 -3.74 2.65
C TYR A 159 10.60 -2.84 2.74
N SER A 160 10.38 -2.19 3.89
CA SER A 160 9.31 -1.18 4.04
C SER A 160 9.66 0.18 3.40
N LYS A 161 10.90 0.33 2.92
CA LYS A 161 11.41 1.56 2.31
C LYS A 161 12.46 1.24 1.26
N TYR A 162 12.29 1.87 0.09
CA TYR A 162 13.22 1.85 -1.02
C TYR A 162 13.70 3.28 -1.31
N TRP A 163 14.87 3.43 -1.93
CA TRP A 163 15.34 4.72 -2.42
C TRP A 163 15.36 4.73 -3.94
N MET A 164 14.64 5.66 -4.55
CA MET A 164 14.58 5.86 -6.00
C MET A 164 15.52 7.00 -6.42
N GLU A 165 16.64 6.64 -7.05
CA GLU A 165 17.58 7.56 -7.69
C GLU A 165 17.16 7.84 -9.14
N VAL A 166 17.10 9.11 -9.54
CA VAL A 166 16.88 9.51 -10.94
C VAL A 166 18.21 9.56 -11.70
N VAL A 167 18.22 8.94 -12.87
CA VAL A 167 19.34 8.95 -13.83
C VAL A 167 18.87 9.66 -15.10
N SER A 168 19.40 10.85 -15.38
CA SER A 168 18.97 11.66 -16.52
C SER A 168 20.10 12.53 -17.06
N ASP A 169 19.96 13.00 -18.30
CA ASP A 169 20.78 14.09 -18.86
C ASP A 169 20.32 15.48 -18.42
N ALA A 170 19.29 15.57 -17.56
CA ALA A 170 18.91 16.77 -16.86
C ALA A 170 20.00 17.28 -15.90
N ARG A 171 20.00 18.59 -15.66
CA ARG A 171 20.99 19.23 -14.77
C ARG A 171 20.52 19.31 -13.34
N ALA A 172 19.22 19.37 -13.10
CA ALA A 172 18.67 19.44 -11.75
C ALA A 172 17.28 18.80 -11.67
N TRP A 173 16.91 18.41 -10.47
CA TRP A 173 15.57 17.97 -10.08
C TRP A 173 14.94 19.07 -9.21
N GLY A 174 13.75 19.55 -9.59
CA GLY A 174 13.00 20.51 -8.77
C GLY A 174 12.60 19.90 -7.43
N ALA A 175 12.54 20.72 -6.38
CA ALA A 175 12.21 20.28 -5.03
C ALA A 175 11.23 21.22 -4.33
N ASN A 176 10.46 20.67 -3.39
CA ASN A 176 9.60 21.38 -2.46
C ASN A 176 10.40 21.70 -1.17
N PRO A 177 10.59 22.99 -0.82
CA PRO A 177 11.35 23.40 0.35
C PRO A 177 10.52 23.65 1.62
N TYR A 178 9.21 23.46 1.53
CA TYR A 178 8.27 23.56 2.65
C TYR A 178 7.66 22.21 2.98
N ALA A 179 8.38 21.13 2.67
CA ALA A 179 8.08 19.83 3.21
C ALA A 179 8.43 19.85 4.72
N GLU A 180 7.62 20.56 5.52
CA GLU A 180 7.78 20.65 6.98
C GLU A 180 7.74 19.25 7.62
N GLU A 181 7.24 18.25 6.88
CA GLU A 181 7.42 16.82 7.08
C GLU A 181 7.54 16.20 5.67
N ALA A 182 8.78 16.00 5.16
CA ALA A 182 8.98 15.24 3.91
C ALA A 182 8.29 13.87 4.04
N ILE A 183 7.78 13.32 2.92
CA ILE A 183 7.23 11.96 2.93
C ILE A 183 8.40 11.02 3.28
N GLY A 184 8.53 10.64 4.55
CA GLY A 184 9.69 9.88 5.02
C GLY A 184 10.91 10.75 5.34
N HIS A 185 12.08 10.40 4.79
CA HIS A 185 13.32 11.17 5.02
C HIS A 185 13.43 12.32 4.01
N GLY A 186 14.27 13.32 4.28
CA GLY A 186 14.57 14.32 3.27
C GLY A 186 15.33 13.70 2.09
N LEU A 187 15.25 14.35 0.93
CA LEU A 187 16.01 14.01 -0.27
C LEU A 187 17.48 13.66 0.03
N ALA A 188 17.95 12.52 -0.47
CA ALA A 188 19.35 12.12 -0.34
C ALA A 188 20.19 12.53 -1.56
N MET A 189 21.44 12.94 -1.31
CA MET A 189 22.42 13.27 -2.34
C MET A 189 23.76 12.56 -2.13
N SER A 190 24.38 12.09 -3.20
CA SER A 190 25.76 11.60 -3.21
C SER A 190 26.49 12.03 -4.48
N GLY A 191 27.79 11.80 -4.56
CA GLY A 191 28.58 12.11 -5.74
C GLY A 191 29.90 11.36 -5.77
N THR A 192 30.70 11.57 -6.81
CA THR A 192 31.97 10.83 -6.98
C THR A 192 32.92 10.93 -5.79
N ASN A 193 32.85 12.02 -5.02
CA ASN A 193 33.79 12.33 -3.95
C ASN A 193 33.14 12.41 -2.55
N PHE A 194 31.87 12.04 -2.42
CA PHE A 194 31.16 12.07 -1.13
C PHE A 194 30.06 11.00 -1.08
N GLU A 195 29.91 10.41 0.10
CA GLU A 195 28.87 9.41 0.39
C GLU A 195 27.48 10.06 0.46
N TRP A 196 26.44 9.23 0.56
CA TRP A 196 25.07 9.70 0.73
C TRP A 196 24.93 10.56 1.98
N PHE A 197 24.23 11.69 1.83
CA PHE A 197 23.76 12.51 2.94
C PHE A 197 22.38 13.07 2.65
N GLU A 198 21.63 13.35 3.70
CA GLU A 198 20.25 13.87 3.66
C GLU A 198 20.23 15.41 3.57
N LEU A 199 19.34 15.95 2.74
CA LEU A 199 18.97 17.36 2.73
C LEU A 199 17.69 17.58 3.53
N ILE A 200 17.85 17.91 4.80
CA ILE A 200 16.73 18.08 5.75
C ILE A 200 15.79 19.21 5.28
N GLY A 201 14.49 18.93 5.29
CA GLY A 201 13.41 19.90 5.01
C GLY A 201 13.20 20.20 3.53
N ILE A 202 13.75 19.37 2.64
CA ILE A 202 13.57 19.48 1.19
C ILE A 202 13.24 18.11 0.63
N GLU A 203 12.25 18.04 -0.25
CA GLU A 203 11.88 16.81 -0.95
C GLU A 203 11.74 17.05 -2.47
N SER A 204 12.18 16.11 -3.30
CA SER A 204 12.13 16.30 -4.76
C SER A 204 10.71 16.14 -5.30
N LEU A 205 10.37 16.87 -6.36
CA LEU A 205 9.03 16.84 -6.96
C LEU A 205 8.87 15.60 -7.84
N TYR A 206 8.04 14.66 -7.39
CA TYR A 206 7.70 13.43 -8.11
C TYR A 206 6.26 12.98 -7.87
N GLU A 207 5.75 12.14 -8.76
CA GLU A 207 4.48 11.43 -8.63
C GLU A 207 4.69 9.99 -9.10
N LEU A 208 4.33 9.00 -8.28
CA LEU A 208 4.33 7.58 -8.65
C LEU A 208 2.88 7.17 -8.87
N HIS A 209 2.59 6.59 -10.03
CA HIS A 209 1.31 5.93 -10.31
C HIS A 209 1.50 4.44 -10.14
N ALA A 210 0.94 3.90 -9.05
CA ALA A 210 1.20 2.54 -8.60
C ALA A 210 -0.07 1.82 -8.15
N THR A 211 -0.05 0.50 -8.30
CA THR A 211 -1.05 -0.41 -7.75
C THR A 211 -0.41 -1.26 -6.67
N CYS A 212 -1.04 -1.42 -5.52
CA CYS A 212 -0.58 -2.37 -4.50
C CYS A 212 -1.34 -3.68 -4.55
N GLU A 213 -0.60 -4.78 -4.42
CA GLU A 213 -1.12 -6.13 -4.26
C GLU A 213 -0.59 -6.70 -2.95
N ASP A 214 -1.44 -7.13 -2.03
CA ASP A 214 -0.97 -7.77 -0.81
C ASP A 214 -0.31 -9.12 -1.13
N GLY A 215 0.93 -9.33 -0.68
CA GLY A 215 1.74 -10.51 -1.01
C GLY A 215 1.33 -11.80 -0.29
N SER A 216 0.26 -11.77 0.50
CA SER A 216 -0.32 -12.94 1.17
C SER A 216 -1.59 -13.39 0.45
N THR A 217 -1.80 -14.71 0.38
CA THR A 217 -3.07 -15.35 -0.03
C THR A 217 -4.19 -15.05 0.99
N GLY A 218 -4.46 -13.78 1.26
CA GLY A 218 -5.07 -13.29 2.49
C GLY A 218 -4.49 -11.93 2.88
N GLY A 219 -4.79 -10.84 2.16
CA GLY A 219 -4.27 -9.50 2.41
C GLY A 219 -4.80 -8.89 3.70
N ASN A 220 -4.07 -8.01 4.39
CA ASN A 220 -4.65 -7.30 5.53
C ASN A 220 -5.67 -6.31 5.00
N CYS A 221 -6.93 -6.45 5.39
CA CYS A 221 -7.97 -5.52 5.01
C CYS A 221 -8.59 -4.86 6.23
N SER A 222 -8.89 -3.59 6.08
CA SER A 222 -9.57 -2.78 7.08
C SER A 222 -10.70 -1.99 6.45
N GLN A 223 -11.67 -1.66 7.29
CA GLN A 223 -12.84 -0.86 6.96
C GLN A 223 -13.06 0.11 8.10
N ALA A 224 -13.09 1.41 7.79
CA ALA A 224 -13.30 2.43 8.79
C ALA A 224 -14.27 3.54 8.38
N ASN A 225 -15.01 4.03 9.38
CA ASN A 225 -15.71 5.30 9.33
C ASN A 225 -14.93 6.28 10.20
N ILE A 226 -14.58 7.45 9.65
CA ILE A 226 -13.67 8.40 10.29
C ILE A 226 -14.41 9.40 11.18
N SER A 227 -13.75 9.82 12.26
CA SER A 227 -14.20 10.95 13.08
C SER A 227 -14.18 12.24 12.28
N ASN A 228 -15.19 13.08 12.48
CA ASN A 228 -15.30 14.42 11.89
C ASN A 228 -15.55 15.50 12.96
N GLY A 229 -14.96 15.30 14.15
CA GLY A 229 -14.98 16.29 15.23
C GLY A 229 -15.97 15.98 16.35
N PHE A 230 -16.18 14.70 16.67
CA PHE A 230 -16.98 14.26 17.81
C PHE A 230 -18.41 14.82 17.80
N GLU A 231 -19.10 14.74 16.66
CA GLU A 231 -20.37 15.43 16.39
C GLU A 231 -21.52 15.01 17.33
N ASP A 232 -21.58 13.74 17.70
CA ASP A 232 -22.55 13.17 18.65
C ASP A 232 -22.06 11.79 19.15
N GLY A 233 -22.79 11.18 20.08
CA GLY A 233 -22.51 9.82 20.58
C GLY A 233 -23.77 9.09 21.01
N TYR A 234 -23.85 7.79 20.70
CA TYR A 234 -24.98 6.94 21.05
C TYR A 234 -24.57 5.83 22.01
N SER A 235 -25.35 5.65 23.07
CA SER A 235 -25.03 4.69 24.11
C SER A 235 -25.00 3.25 23.59
N PHE A 236 -23.88 2.57 23.87
CA PHE A 236 -23.74 1.12 23.73
C PHE A 236 -23.47 0.46 25.09
N ALA A 237 -23.82 1.15 26.19
CA ALA A 237 -23.80 0.56 27.52
C ALA A 237 -24.80 -0.61 27.59
N GLY A 238 -24.29 -1.84 27.67
CA GLY A 238 -25.08 -3.08 27.56
C GLY A 238 -26.11 -3.30 28.68
N ILE A 239 -26.11 -2.42 29.68
CA ILE A 239 -27.02 -2.40 30.83
C ILE A 239 -28.23 -1.47 30.65
N ASN A 240 -28.25 -0.63 29.62
CA ASN A 240 -29.30 0.38 29.40
C ASN A 240 -30.40 -0.05 28.42
N SER A 241 -30.46 -1.33 28.03
CA SER A 241 -31.42 -1.91 27.05
C SER A 241 -31.32 -1.36 25.61
N TYR A 242 -30.71 -0.19 25.39
CA TYR A 242 -30.40 0.32 24.06
C TYR A 242 -29.18 -0.40 23.49
N ILE A 243 -29.32 -0.82 22.23
CA ILE A 243 -28.23 -1.38 21.44
C ILE A 243 -28.11 -0.59 20.16
N ILE A 244 -26.88 -0.31 19.75
CA ILE A 244 -26.53 0.31 18.48
C ILE A 244 -25.69 -0.67 17.68
N ALA A 245 -25.88 -0.67 16.37
CA ALA A 245 -25.08 -1.44 15.45
C ALA A 245 -24.82 -0.65 14.17
N ASP A 246 -23.67 -0.88 13.56
CA ASP A 246 -23.30 -0.25 12.29
C ASP A 246 -22.78 -1.30 11.30
N ASP A 247 -22.96 -1.07 10.00
CA ASP A 247 -22.66 -2.08 9.00
C ASP A 247 -21.24 -2.01 8.42
N PHE A 248 -20.75 -3.17 7.98
CA PHE A 248 -19.53 -3.32 7.21
C PHE A 248 -19.73 -4.39 6.14
N ILE A 249 -18.93 -4.33 5.08
CA ILE A 249 -19.15 -5.10 3.85
C ILE A 249 -17.96 -6.03 3.61
N VAL A 250 -18.21 -7.32 3.48
CA VAL A 250 -17.23 -8.27 2.95
C VAL A 250 -17.49 -8.40 1.45
N GLU A 251 -16.51 -8.01 0.65
CA GLU A 251 -16.63 -7.93 -0.82
C GLU A 251 -16.93 -9.29 -1.46
N GLU A 252 -17.64 -9.29 -2.59
CA GLU A 252 -17.93 -10.50 -3.34
C GLU A 252 -16.66 -11.24 -3.75
N GLY A 253 -16.68 -12.57 -3.61
CA GLY A 253 -15.51 -13.39 -3.93
C GLY A 253 -14.37 -13.24 -2.93
N THR A 254 -14.61 -12.68 -1.74
CA THR A 254 -13.63 -12.62 -0.65
C THR A 254 -14.14 -13.29 0.64
N THR A 255 -13.21 -13.63 1.53
CA THR A 255 -13.46 -13.95 2.94
C THR A 255 -12.73 -12.96 3.81
N PHE A 256 -13.34 -12.48 4.88
CA PHE A 256 -12.71 -11.60 5.86
C PHE A 256 -12.52 -12.33 7.19
N ASN A 257 -11.28 -12.46 7.64
CA ASN A 257 -10.87 -12.96 8.94
C ASN A 257 -10.66 -11.77 9.87
N ALA A 258 -11.74 -11.23 10.44
CA ALA A 258 -11.67 -10.09 11.35
C ALA A 258 -10.85 -10.44 12.60
N GLN A 259 -9.91 -9.58 12.99
CA GLN A 259 -8.97 -9.80 14.09
C GLN A 259 -8.98 -8.68 15.13
N LYS A 260 -9.36 -7.46 14.73
CA LYS A 260 -9.28 -6.27 15.56
C LYS A 260 -10.42 -5.32 15.26
N VAL A 261 -10.86 -4.60 16.29
CA VAL A 261 -11.83 -3.50 16.17
C VAL A 261 -11.30 -2.30 16.94
N LYS A 262 -11.31 -1.11 16.32
CA LYS A 262 -11.15 0.16 17.03
C LYS A 262 -12.48 0.90 17.08
N LEU A 263 -12.75 1.55 18.20
CA LEU A 263 -13.95 2.35 18.43
C LEU A 263 -13.52 3.71 19.00
N ASN A 264 -14.17 4.79 18.58
CA ASN A 264 -14.12 6.02 19.36
C ASN A 264 -15.27 6.06 20.35
N VAL A 265 -14.95 6.24 21.62
CA VAL A 265 -15.90 6.14 22.73
C VAL A 265 -15.86 7.41 23.58
N LEU A 266 -17.01 8.06 23.69
CA LEU A 266 -17.25 9.17 24.61
C LEU A 266 -17.63 8.59 25.98
N THR A 267 -16.95 9.05 27.03
CA THR A 267 -17.22 8.63 28.40
C THR A 267 -16.91 9.72 29.43
N THR A 268 -17.59 9.69 30.58
CA THR A 268 -17.22 10.49 31.76
C THR A 268 -16.36 9.70 32.76
N LEU A 269 -15.99 8.46 32.41
CA LEU A 269 -15.19 7.57 33.25
C LEU A 269 -13.72 7.60 32.82
N GLU A 270 -12.85 7.06 33.67
CA GLU A 270 -11.42 6.94 33.37
C GLU A 270 -11.10 5.76 32.43
N SER A 271 -12.08 4.87 32.18
CA SER A 271 -11.99 3.74 31.25
C SER A 271 -13.39 3.27 30.85
N ILE A 272 -13.50 2.63 29.69
CA ILE A 272 -14.76 2.12 29.12
C ILE A 272 -15.12 0.69 29.55
N GLY A 273 -14.33 0.07 30.41
CA GLY A 273 -14.57 -1.30 30.91
C GLY A 273 -14.40 -2.38 29.83
N ASN A 274 -14.98 -3.55 30.06
CA ASN A 274 -14.93 -4.65 29.11
C ASN A 274 -16.01 -4.49 28.04
N VAL A 275 -15.72 -4.96 26.83
CA VAL A 275 -16.64 -4.91 25.70
C VAL A 275 -17.06 -6.32 25.29
N THR A 276 -18.36 -6.54 25.16
CA THR A 276 -18.90 -7.67 24.40
C THR A 276 -19.17 -7.23 22.96
N LEU A 277 -18.55 -7.89 22.00
CA LEU A 277 -18.72 -7.61 20.58
C LEU A 277 -19.65 -8.66 19.93
N ASN A 278 -20.73 -8.20 19.30
CA ASN A 278 -21.58 -9.05 18.48
C ASN A 278 -21.41 -8.70 17.00
N ILE A 279 -21.33 -9.73 16.16
CA ILE A 279 -21.52 -9.60 14.71
C ILE A 279 -22.91 -10.14 14.39
N ARG A 280 -23.72 -9.35 13.70
CA ARG A 280 -25.05 -9.76 13.22
C ARG A 280 -25.06 -9.93 11.71
N SER A 281 -25.91 -10.84 11.24
CA SER A 281 -26.22 -10.96 9.81
C SER A 281 -26.96 -9.71 9.32
N ASP A 282 -26.85 -9.37 8.05
CA ASP A 282 -27.80 -8.43 7.44
C ASP A 282 -29.19 -9.06 7.25
N ASN A 283 -30.24 -8.26 7.43
CA ASN A 283 -31.62 -8.61 7.13
C ASN A 283 -32.28 -7.51 6.29
N ALA A 284 -31.87 -7.40 5.03
CA ALA A 284 -32.36 -6.41 4.08
C ALA A 284 -32.03 -4.96 4.48
N GLY A 285 -30.77 -4.72 4.85
CA GLY A 285 -30.25 -3.38 5.19
C GLY A 285 -30.59 -2.92 6.62
N ILE A 286 -30.92 -3.87 7.50
CA ILE A 286 -31.07 -3.67 8.95
C ILE A 286 -30.44 -4.86 9.70
N PRO A 287 -29.97 -4.69 10.95
CA PRO A 287 -29.36 -5.78 11.70
C PRO A 287 -30.32 -6.96 11.92
N GLY A 288 -29.84 -8.16 11.58
CA GLY A 288 -30.52 -9.44 11.74
C GLY A 288 -30.07 -10.20 13.00
N ASP A 289 -30.00 -11.52 12.89
CA ASP A 289 -29.61 -12.41 14.01
C ASP A 289 -28.14 -12.22 14.40
N VAL A 290 -27.83 -12.41 15.68
CA VAL A 290 -26.43 -12.47 16.14
C VAL A 290 -25.82 -13.79 15.66
N ILE A 291 -24.75 -13.70 14.87
CA ILE A 291 -24.05 -14.85 14.29
C ILE A 291 -22.69 -15.12 14.97
N HIS A 292 -22.07 -14.11 15.57
CA HIS A 292 -20.89 -14.25 16.42
C HIS A 292 -21.00 -13.37 17.65
N THR A 293 -20.51 -13.88 18.78
CA THR A 293 -20.36 -13.13 20.04
C THR A 293 -18.98 -13.39 20.60
N VAL A 294 -18.27 -12.31 20.92
CA VAL A 294 -17.03 -12.33 21.69
C VAL A 294 -17.29 -11.54 22.96
N ALA A 295 -17.42 -12.23 24.08
CA ALA A 295 -17.72 -11.62 25.37
C ALA A 295 -16.46 -11.22 26.12
N ASP A 296 -16.61 -10.26 27.04
CA ASP A 296 -15.60 -9.86 28.02
C ASP A 296 -14.23 -9.50 27.42
N ILE A 297 -14.21 -8.83 26.25
CA ILE A 297 -12.98 -8.33 25.65
C ILE A 297 -12.44 -7.20 26.53
N VAL A 298 -11.25 -7.40 27.08
CA VAL A 298 -10.50 -6.33 27.75
C VAL A 298 -9.85 -5.46 26.67
N PRO A 299 -10.05 -4.14 26.66
CA PRO A 299 -9.37 -3.26 25.72
C PRO A 299 -7.85 -3.46 25.74
N ALA A 300 -7.27 -3.63 24.55
CA ALA A 300 -5.82 -3.73 24.37
C ALA A 300 -5.14 -2.38 24.58
N SER A 301 -5.82 -1.29 24.19
CA SER A 301 -5.42 0.08 24.50
C SER A 301 -6.62 1.02 24.56
N GLU A 302 -6.51 2.07 25.37
CA GLU A 302 -7.43 3.21 25.43
C GLU A 302 -6.59 4.48 25.33
N VAL A 303 -6.66 5.21 24.21
CA VAL A 303 -5.88 6.42 23.95
C VAL A 303 -6.80 7.63 23.94
N GLU A 304 -6.56 8.62 24.80
CA GLU A 304 -7.33 9.86 24.79
C GLU A 304 -7.05 10.63 23.49
N VAL A 305 -8.09 10.84 22.69
CA VAL A 305 -8.01 11.56 21.40
C VAL A 305 -8.67 12.93 21.44
N GLY A 306 -9.42 13.25 22.50
CA GLY A 306 -9.98 14.59 22.69
C GLY A 306 -11.05 14.68 23.76
N ILE A 307 -11.72 15.83 23.78
CA ILE A 307 -12.84 16.12 24.69
C ILE A 307 -14.03 16.59 23.84
N ALA A 308 -15.17 15.93 24.00
CA ALA A 308 -16.43 16.28 23.37
C ALA A 308 -17.40 16.93 24.38
N PHE A 309 -18.16 17.93 23.91
CA PHE A 309 -19.18 18.64 24.70
C PHE A 309 -18.69 19.18 26.06
N GLU A 310 -17.40 19.50 26.17
CA GLU A 310 -16.73 19.98 27.40
C GLU A 310 -16.80 19.02 28.60
N MET A 311 -17.33 17.80 28.44
CA MET A 311 -17.61 16.89 29.56
C MET A 311 -17.26 15.43 29.30
N PHE A 312 -17.19 15.00 28.04
CA PHE A 312 -16.86 13.62 27.70
C PHE A 312 -15.43 13.55 27.20
N THR A 313 -14.62 12.69 27.84
CA THR A 313 -13.34 12.28 27.27
C THR A 313 -13.62 11.31 26.13
N VAL A 314 -12.95 11.50 24.99
CA VAL A 314 -13.04 10.60 23.85
C VAL A 314 -11.80 9.71 23.84
N PHE A 315 -12.02 8.40 23.93
CA PHE A 315 -10.97 7.39 23.79
C PHE A 315 -11.07 6.70 22.44
N GLU A 316 -9.95 6.58 21.75
CA GLU A 316 -9.76 5.53 20.74
C GLU A 316 -9.44 4.22 21.48
N VAL A 317 -10.36 3.27 21.40
CA VAL A 317 -10.31 1.99 22.10
C VAL A 317 -9.98 0.90 21.10
N THR A 318 -8.87 0.20 21.30
CA THR A 318 -8.51 -0.99 20.50
C THR A 318 -8.94 -2.28 21.19
N LEU A 319 -9.68 -3.11 20.48
CA LEU A 319 -10.16 -4.42 20.89
C LEU A 319 -9.48 -5.49 20.02
N ASP A 320 -8.56 -6.27 20.60
CA ASP A 320 -8.00 -7.45 19.94
C ASP A 320 -8.95 -8.64 20.12
N LEU A 321 -9.36 -9.27 19.02
CA LEU A 321 -10.21 -10.45 19.08
C LEU A 321 -9.36 -11.67 19.51
N PRO A 322 -9.83 -12.47 20.49
CA PRO A 322 -9.07 -13.62 20.99
C PRO A 322 -8.90 -14.74 19.95
N SER A 323 -9.71 -14.73 18.89
CA SER A 323 -9.60 -15.59 17.72
C SER A 323 -10.23 -14.88 16.51
N PRO A 324 -9.68 -15.05 15.30
CA PRO A 324 -10.25 -14.43 14.11
C PRO A 324 -11.69 -14.88 13.85
N ILE A 325 -12.55 -13.94 13.44
CA ILE A 325 -13.92 -14.22 12.99
C ILE A 325 -13.92 -14.30 11.47
N VAL A 326 -14.18 -15.49 10.92
CA VAL A 326 -14.21 -15.72 9.47
C VAL A 326 -15.61 -15.41 8.92
N LEU A 327 -15.68 -14.43 8.03
CA LEU A 327 -16.89 -13.95 7.38
C LEU A 327 -16.74 -14.12 5.87
N ASN A 328 -17.76 -14.68 5.21
CA ASN A 328 -17.78 -14.73 3.74
C ASN A 328 -18.38 -13.43 3.19
N ALA A 329 -18.24 -13.20 1.89
CA ALA A 329 -18.92 -12.13 1.16
C ALA A 329 -20.36 -11.86 1.64
N GLY A 330 -20.66 -10.59 1.94
CA GLY A 330 -21.94 -10.14 2.46
C GLY A 330 -21.83 -8.93 3.38
N THR A 331 -22.98 -8.34 3.72
CA THR A 331 -23.08 -7.26 4.69
C THR A 331 -23.31 -7.83 6.09
N TYR A 332 -22.63 -7.25 7.08
CA TYR A 332 -22.72 -7.61 8.49
C TYR A 332 -22.84 -6.37 9.35
N TRP A 333 -23.31 -6.53 10.58
CA TRP A 333 -23.49 -5.43 11.52
C TRP A 333 -22.65 -5.65 12.78
N LEU A 334 -21.79 -4.68 13.10
CA LEU A 334 -20.97 -4.60 14.29
C LEU A 334 -21.77 -3.99 15.44
N GLN A 335 -21.91 -4.72 16.55
CA GLN A 335 -22.71 -4.29 17.70
C GLN A 335 -21.90 -4.49 19.01
N PRO A 336 -21.14 -3.47 19.45
CA PRO A 336 -20.46 -3.48 20.74
C PRO A 336 -21.44 -3.30 21.91
N LEU A 337 -21.07 -3.79 23.08
CA LEU A 337 -21.77 -3.60 24.35
C LEU A 337 -20.72 -3.41 25.45
N SER A 338 -20.66 -2.23 26.04
CA SER A 338 -19.81 -2.00 27.23
C SER A 338 -20.48 -2.50 28.50
N ASP A 339 -19.70 -2.99 29.46
CA ASP A 339 -20.17 -3.37 30.80
C ASP A 339 -20.31 -2.19 31.79
N VAL A 340 -19.99 -0.96 31.37
CA VAL A 340 -20.17 0.27 32.17
C VAL A 340 -21.27 1.18 31.63
N ASN A 341 -21.78 2.07 32.49
CA ASN A 341 -22.96 2.90 32.25
C ASN A 341 -22.72 4.18 31.44
N SER A 342 -21.47 4.50 31.12
CA SER A 342 -21.08 5.73 30.40
C SER A 342 -20.12 5.34 29.29
N SER A 343 -20.70 4.87 28.19
CA SER A 343 -19.98 4.49 26.98
C SER A 343 -20.89 4.77 25.80
N ASP A 344 -20.61 5.88 25.13
CA ASP A 344 -21.34 6.33 23.96
C ASP A 344 -20.39 6.20 22.75
N TRP A 345 -20.83 5.49 21.72
CA TRP A 345 -20.06 5.28 20.50
C TRP A 345 -20.15 6.56 19.68
N GLU A 346 -19.00 7.14 19.34
CA GLU A 346 -18.97 8.32 18.48
C GLU A 346 -19.68 8.03 17.16
N VAL A 347 -20.44 9.02 16.69
CA VAL A 347 -21.03 9.01 15.35
C VAL A 347 -20.49 10.15 14.48
N THR A 348 -20.55 9.93 13.16
CA THR A 348 -20.06 10.81 12.12
C THR A 348 -21.11 10.98 11.02
N SER A 349 -21.26 12.20 10.51
CA SER A 349 -22.04 12.47 9.29
C SER A 349 -21.26 12.23 7.99
N GLU A 350 -19.96 11.92 8.10
CA GLU A 350 -19.03 11.64 6.98
C GLU A 350 -18.73 10.14 6.85
N GLY A 351 -19.67 9.28 7.24
CA GLY A 351 -19.53 7.83 7.07
C GLY A 351 -19.39 7.44 5.60
N THR A 352 -18.54 6.45 5.34
CA THR A 352 -18.19 6.01 3.97
C THR A 352 -18.54 4.55 3.70
N ILE A 353 -18.97 3.81 4.73
CA ILE A 353 -19.23 2.39 4.68
C ILE A 353 -20.72 2.14 4.88
N GLY A 354 -21.28 1.26 4.03
CA GLY A 354 -22.62 0.77 4.25
C GLY A 354 -23.68 1.88 4.23
N GLY A 355 -24.57 1.88 5.21
CA GLY A 355 -25.44 3.04 5.39
C GLY A 355 -26.16 3.09 6.73
N SER A 356 -26.11 4.25 7.37
CA SER A 356 -26.72 4.62 8.65
C SER A 356 -26.86 3.50 9.68
N ALA A 357 -26.03 3.62 10.71
CA ALA A 357 -26.14 2.93 11.97
C ALA A 357 -27.58 2.87 12.50
N ARG A 358 -27.89 1.75 13.15
CA ARG A 358 -29.23 1.44 13.68
C ARG A 358 -29.21 1.35 15.18
N ILE A 359 -30.25 1.89 15.80
CA ILE A 359 -30.54 1.71 17.23
C ILE A 359 -31.78 0.85 17.44
N SER A 360 -31.79 0.07 18.51
CA SER A 360 -32.95 -0.68 18.97
C SER A 360 -33.08 -0.55 20.50
N ASP A 361 -34.31 -0.33 20.96
CA ASP A 361 -34.67 -0.36 22.39
C ASP A 361 -35.10 -1.77 22.79
N ASN A 362 -34.34 -2.41 23.69
CA ASN A 362 -34.62 -3.70 24.31
C ASN A 362 -34.90 -4.83 23.31
N GLY A 363 -34.14 -4.88 22.22
CA GLY A 363 -34.35 -5.84 21.13
C GLY A 363 -35.64 -5.63 20.32
N GLY A 364 -36.21 -4.43 20.37
CA GLY A 364 -37.32 -3.98 19.54
C GLY A 364 -36.94 -3.75 18.07
N ALA A 365 -37.74 -2.95 17.37
CA ALA A 365 -37.49 -2.66 15.96
C ALA A 365 -36.29 -1.72 15.80
N TRP A 366 -35.40 -2.05 14.85
CA TRP A 366 -34.28 -1.22 14.46
C TRP A 366 -34.72 0.07 13.77
N GLN A 367 -34.10 1.19 14.14
CA GLN A 367 -34.35 2.52 13.58
C GLN A 367 -33.02 3.14 13.12
N ALA A 368 -33.00 3.75 11.93
CA ALA A 368 -31.84 4.54 11.50
C ALA A 368 -31.73 5.82 12.32
N ILE A 369 -30.50 6.18 12.66
CA ILE A 369 -30.21 7.41 13.40
C ILE A 369 -29.78 8.57 12.48
N GLY A 370 -29.52 8.30 11.19
CA GLY A 370 -29.11 9.31 10.21
C GLY A 370 -27.61 9.64 10.23
N TYR A 371 -26.84 8.87 11.01
CA TYR A 371 -25.38 8.93 11.12
C TYR A 371 -24.81 7.51 11.00
N ASP A 372 -23.52 7.43 10.74
CA ASP A 372 -22.70 6.22 10.90
C ASP A 372 -21.86 6.34 12.18
N THR A 373 -21.35 5.24 12.70
CA THR A 373 -20.49 5.22 13.90
C THR A 373 -19.02 5.30 13.51
N VAL A 374 -18.16 5.83 14.38
CA VAL A 374 -16.71 5.90 14.14
C VAL A 374 -16.05 4.63 14.64
N PHE A 375 -15.55 3.82 13.70
CA PHE A 375 -14.87 2.57 13.99
C PHE A 375 -13.89 2.19 12.90
N GLU A 376 -13.00 1.25 13.22
CA GLU A 376 -12.20 0.50 12.27
C GLU A 376 -12.37 -1.00 12.59
N ILE A 377 -12.70 -1.84 11.61
CA ILE A 377 -12.58 -3.30 11.73
C ILE A 377 -11.46 -3.75 10.81
N SER A 378 -10.49 -4.51 11.34
CA SER A 378 -9.32 -4.96 10.59
C SER A 378 -8.99 -6.43 10.82
N GLY A 379 -8.35 -7.05 9.84
CA GLY A 379 -8.03 -8.47 9.80
C GLY A 379 -7.51 -8.88 8.43
N GLU A 380 -7.67 -10.15 8.05
CA GLU A 380 -7.13 -10.68 6.79
C GLU A 380 -8.26 -11.00 5.78
N CYS A 381 -8.21 -10.47 4.57
CA CYS A 381 -9.09 -10.78 3.45
C CYS A 381 -8.48 -11.82 2.51
N GLY A 382 -9.04 -13.02 2.50
CA GLY A 382 -8.75 -14.06 1.50
C GLY A 382 -9.56 -13.86 0.21
N SER A 383 -8.97 -14.20 -0.94
CA SER A 383 -9.69 -14.31 -2.22
C SER A 383 -10.30 -15.70 -2.34
N LEU A 384 -11.62 -15.78 -2.58
CA LEU A 384 -12.30 -17.00 -3.06
C LEU A 384 -12.13 -17.13 -4.57
N GLY A 385 -10.89 -17.02 -5.05
CA GLY A 385 -10.52 -17.22 -6.44
C GLY A 385 -10.22 -18.69 -6.73
N ILE A 386 -10.46 -19.13 -7.96
CA ILE A 386 -10.04 -20.45 -8.47
C ILE A 386 -8.49 -20.59 -8.50
N ASP A 387 -7.77 -19.52 -8.14
CA ASP A 387 -6.32 -19.45 -8.04
C ASP A 387 -5.75 -20.18 -6.80
N ASP A 388 -6.60 -20.68 -5.91
CA ASP A 388 -6.26 -21.61 -4.81
C ASP A 388 -5.98 -23.05 -5.30
N ILE A 389 -5.35 -23.19 -6.47
CA ILE A 389 -4.46 -24.33 -6.70
C ILE A 389 -3.10 -23.86 -6.20
N ALA A 390 -2.84 -24.14 -4.91
CA ALA A 390 -1.51 -24.08 -4.33
C ALA A 390 -0.48 -24.49 -5.41
N LYS A 391 0.44 -23.57 -5.76
CA LYS A 391 1.58 -23.80 -6.66
C LYS A 391 2.15 -25.18 -6.35
N SER A 392 1.73 -26.20 -7.09
CA SER A 392 2.33 -27.51 -6.95
C SER A 392 3.67 -27.42 -7.64
N ASP A 393 4.69 -28.12 -7.14
CA ASP A 393 6.00 -28.27 -7.80
C ASP A 393 5.90 -29.08 -9.12
N PHE A 394 4.79 -28.90 -9.85
CA PHE A 394 4.43 -29.52 -11.09
C PHE A 394 4.87 -28.63 -12.26
N ASN A 395 5.95 -29.02 -12.90
CA ASN A 395 6.56 -28.28 -14.01
C ASN A 395 6.54 -29.11 -15.29
N TYR A 396 6.40 -28.46 -16.45
CA TYR A 396 6.43 -29.16 -17.74
C TYR A 396 7.18 -28.36 -18.80
N TYR A 397 7.98 -29.04 -19.62
CA TYR A 397 8.79 -28.41 -20.66
C TYR A 397 9.24 -29.40 -21.73
N PRO A 398 9.66 -28.92 -22.91
CA PRO A 398 9.46 -27.56 -23.41
C PRO A 398 7.99 -27.32 -23.79
N ASN A 399 7.52 -26.07 -23.70
CA ASN A 399 6.28 -25.63 -24.32
C ASN A 399 6.55 -24.28 -25.01
N PRO A 400 6.45 -24.15 -26.35
CA PRO A 400 6.01 -25.15 -27.33
C PRO A 400 6.94 -26.36 -27.50
N VAL A 401 6.35 -27.54 -27.72
CA VAL A 401 7.02 -28.84 -27.81
C VAL A 401 7.15 -29.32 -29.25
N LYS A 402 8.27 -29.96 -29.59
CA LYS A 402 8.49 -30.60 -30.90
C LYS A 402 8.27 -32.10 -30.87
N ASN A 403 9.01 -32.86 -30.06
CA ASN A 403 8.98 -34.33 -30.11
C ASN A 403 8.72 -34.96 -28.74
N THR A 404 9.29 -34.41 -27.68
CA THR A 404 9.24 -34.99 -26.34
C THR A 404 8.82 -33.93 -25.33
N LEU A 405 7.89 -34.30 -24.46
CA LEU A 405 7.43 -33.49 -23.33
C LEU A 405 7.96 -34.11 -22.05
N THR A 406 8.54 -33.28 -21.20
CA THR A 406 9.00 -33.62 -19.85
C THR A 406 8.04 -33.01 -18.84
N ILE A 407 7.65 -33.81 -17.85
CA ILE A 407 6.85 -33.38 -16.70
C ILE A 407 7.60 -33.77 -15.43
N ASN A 408 7.75 -32.81 -14.53
CA ASN A 408 8.30 -32.97 -13.19
C ASN A 408 7.21 -32.66 -12.17
N ALA A 409 7.18 -33.40 -11.07
CA ALA A 409 6.28 -33.21 -9.95
C ALA A 409 6.99 -33.61 -8.65
N GLU A 410 6.52 -33.15 -7.49
CA GLU A 410 7.05 -33.59 -6.20
C GLU A 410 6.74 -35.08 -5.94
N LYS A 411 5.53 -35.52 -6.32
CA LYS A 411 5.05 -36.90 -6.19
C LYS A 411 5.11 -37.64 -7.52
N ASN A 412 5.12 -38.98 -7.45
CA ASN A 412 5.12 -39.81 -8.66
C ASN A 412 3.89 -39.54 -9.53
N ILE A 413 4.11 -39.37 -10.83
CA ILE A 413 3.06 -39.28 -11.83
C ILE A 413 2.65 -40.72 -12.20
N LYS A 414 1.39 -41.10 -11.94
CA LYS A 414 0.83 -42.42 -12.27
C LYS A 414 0.47 -42.54 -13.75
N SER A 415 -0.07 -41.49 -14.34
CA SER A 415 -0.46 -41.51 -15.75
C SER A 415 -0.58 -40.12 -16.32
N VAL A 416 -0.39 -40.02 -17.62
CA VAL A 416 -0.63 -38.82 -18.42
C VAL A 416 -1.57 -39.17 -19.56
N GLU A 417 -2.59 -38.34 -19.73
CA GLU A 417 -3.55 -38.40 -20.83
C GLU A 417 -3.51 -37.08 -21.61
N ILE A 418 -3.47 -37.16 -22.93
CA ILE A 418 -3.46 -35.99 -23.80
C ILE A 418 -4.74 -35.97 -24.62
N TYR A 419 -5.39 -34.81 -24.65
CA TYR A 419 -6.65 -34.56 -25.34
C TYR A 419 -6.45 -33.53 -26.44
N ASN A 420 -7.08 -33.75 -27.59
CA ASN A 420 -7.21 -32.70 -28.60
C ASN A 420 -8.30 -31.69 -28.21
N MET A 421 -8.44 -30.59 -28.97
CA MET A 421 -9.46 -29.56 -28.71
C MET A 421 -10.91 -30.04 -28.88
N ALA A 422 -11.14 -31.21 -29.49
CA ALA A 422 -12.46 -31.84 -29.57
C ALA A 422 -12.75 -32.75 -28.35
N GLY A 423 -11.87 -32.79 -27.35
CA GLY A 423 -12.00 -33.61 -26.15
C GLY A 423 -11.67 -35.10 -26.35
N GLN A 424 -11.11 -35.49 -27.50
CA GLN A 424 -10.74 -36.87 -27.76
C GLN A 424 -9.35 -37.16 -27.19
N THR A 425 -9.20 -38.28 -26.48
CA THR A 425 -7.90 -38.76 -26.00
C THR A 425 -7.05 -39.22 -27.17
N VAL A 426 -5.92 -38.57 -27.39
CA VAL A 426 -4.96 -38.86 -28.47
C VAL A 426 -3.72 -39.61 -27.98
N LEU A 427 -3.45 -39.57 -26.68
CA LEU A 427 -2.37 -40.32 -26.04
C LEU A 427 -2.75 -40.65 -24.59
N ASN A 428 -2.43 -41.86 -24.15
CA ASN A 428 -2.55 -42.27 -22.75
C ASN A 428 -1.31 -43.08 -22.40
N GLN A 429 -0.57 -42.64 -21.39
CA GLN A 429 0.66 -43.26 -20.95
C GLN A 429 0.67 -43.44 -19.44
N LYS A 430 0.92 -44.68 -19.00
CA LYS A 430 1.21 -44.95 -17.59
C LYS A 430 2.66 -44.59 -17.29
N LEU A 431 2.83 -43.91 -16.18
CA LEU A 431 4.12 -43.47 -15.64
C LEU A 431 4.23 -43.99 -14.20
N ASN A 432 5.43 -43.90 -13.64
CA ASN A 432 5.65 -44.18 -12.21
C ASN A 432 6.93 -43.50 -11.74
N SER A 433 7.02 -42.21 -12.04
CA SER A 433 8.19 -41.38 -11.73
C SER A 433 7.75 -39.96 -11.49
N ASN A 434 8.47 -39.26 -10.62
CA ASN A 434 8.31 -37.84 -10.32
C ASN A 434 8.98 -36.94 -11.39
N ASN A 435 9.81 -37.52 -12.27
CA ASN A 435 10.34 -36.89 -13.49
C ASN A 435 10.14 -37.86 -14.65
N SER A 436 9.31 -37.47 -15.62
CA SER A 436 8.95 -38.33 -16.74
C SER A 436 9.07 -37.58 -18.06
N THR A 437 9.82 -38.15 -19.01
CA THR A 437 9.89 -37.66 -20.38
C THR A 437 9.26 -38.68 -21.32
N PHE A 438 8.34 -38.24 -22.18
CA PHE A 438 7.66 -39.10 -23.12
C PHE A 438 7.51 -38.47 -24.51
N ASN A 439 7.33 -39.33 -25.51
CA ASN A 439 7.32 -38.96 -26.91
C ASN A 439 5.89 -38.65 -27.38
N ILE A 440 5.72 -37.49 -28.01
CA ILE A 440 4.47 -37.01 -28.60
C ILE A 440 4.65 -36.61 -30.08
N SER A 441 5.72 -37.07 -30.74
CA SER A 441 6.06 -36.71 -32.13
C SER A 441 5.02 -37.20 -33.15
N SER A 442 4.20 -38.18 -32.79
CA SER A 442 3.07 -38.66 -33.59
C SER A 442 1.88 -37.68 -33.63
N LEU A 443 1.83 -36.70 -32.72
CA LEU A 443 0.78 -35.70 -32.68
C LEU A 443 1.01 -34.63 -33.75
N SER A 444 -0.06 -34.22 -34.43
CA SER A 444 -0.02 -33.11 -35.39
C SER A 444 0.17 -31.77 -34.68
N ALA A 445 0.72 -30.77 -35.37
CA ALA A 445 0.84 -29.41 -34.83
C ALA A 445 -0.52 -28.85 -34.38
N GLY A 446 -0.57 -28.24 -33.20
CA GLY A 446 -1.82 -27.79 -32.60
C GLY A 446 -1.78 -27.65 -31.08
N ILE A 447 -2.92 -27.28 -30.50
CA ILE A 447 -3.10 -27.14 -29.05
C ILE A 447 -3.68 -28.44 -28.50
N TYR A 448 -3.14 -28.88 -27.36
CA TYR A 448 -3.60 -30.04 -26.63
C TYR A 448 -3.76 -29.72 -25.14
N ILE A 449 -4.67 -30.42 -24.49
CA ILE A 449 -4.82 -30.41 -23.02
C ILE A 449 -4.21 -31.70 -22.48
N VAL A 450 -3.33 -31.57 -21.50
CA VAL A 450 -2.66 -32.69 -20.84
C VAL A 450 -3.20 -32.81 -19.44
N LYS A 451 -3.58 -34.02 -19.04
CA LYS A 451 -4.04 -34.38 -17.71
C LYS A 451 -3.05 -35.37 -17.11
N ALA A 452 -2.38 -35.00 -16.02
CA ALA A 452 -1.50 -35.86 -15.26
C ALA A 452 -2.18 -36.26 -13.95
N VAL A 453 -2.12 -37.54 -13.59
CA VAL A 453 -2.66 -38.06 -12.33
C VAL A 453 -1.50 -38.47 -11.45
N LEU A 454 -1.39 -37.90 -10.25
CA LEU A 454 -0.34 -38.17 -9.28
C LEU A 454 -0.70 -39.35 -8.36
N GLU A 455 0.30 -39.87 -7.65
CA GLU A 455 0.14 -41.04 -6.77
C GLU A 455 -0.87 -40.84 -5.64
N ASN A 456 -0.96 -39.63 -5.08
CA ASN A 456 -1.92 -39.23 -4.05
C ASN A 456 -3.36 -39.03 -4.59
N GLY A 457 -3.58 -39.17 -5.89
CA GLY A 457 -4.89 -38.95 -6.53
C GLY A 457 -5.13 -37.53 -7.02
N GLN A 458 -4.20 -36.60 -6.80
CA GLN A 458 -4.24 -35.24 -7.36
C GLN A 458 -4.16 -35.30 -8.89
N VAL A 459 -4.88 -34.40 -9.54
CA VAL A 459 -4.96 -34.31 -10.99
C VAL A 459 -4.50 -32.92 -11.42
N GLU A 460 -3.45 -32.89 -12.23
CA GLU A 460 -2.88 -31.67 -12.79
C GLU A 460 -3.27 -31.56 -14.26
N THR A 461 -3.77 -30.39 -14.68
CA THR A 461 -4.22 -30.16 -16.06
C THR A 461 -3.55 -28.92 -16.64
N PHE A 462 -2.95 -29.05 -17.81
CA PHE A 462 -2.21 -27.96 -18.44
C PHE A 462 -2.27 -28.00 -19.96
N LYS A 463 -2.00 -26.85 -20.59
CA LYS A 463 -2.07 -26.65 -22.05
C LYS A 463 -0.69 -26.77 -22.69
N VAL A 464 -0.61 -27.53 -23.77
CA VAL A 464 0.64 -27.74 -24.54
C VAL A 464 0.46 -27.36 -26.01
N ILE A 465 1.43 -26.64 -26.56
CA ILE A 465 1.48 -26.22 -27.96
C ILE A 465 2.47 -27.11 -28.72
N LYS A 466 1.98 -27.97 -29.61
CA LYS A 466 2.79 -28.83 -30.49
C LYS A 466 3.17 -28.08 -31.78
N LYS A 467 4.47 -28.02 -32.07
CA LYS A 467 5.03 -27.47 -33.32
C LYS A 467 5.05 -28.48 -34.46
#